data_AF-A0A2N7PKE0-F1
#
_entry.id   AF-A0A2N7PKE0-F1
#
_cell.length_a   1.000
_cell.length_b   1.000
_cell.length_c   1.000
_cell.angle_alpha   90.00
_cell.angle_beta   90.00
_cell.angle_gamma   90.00
#
_symmetry.space_group_name_H-M   'P 1'
#
loop_
_entity.id
_entity.type
_entity.pdbx_description
1 polymer ?
#
loop_
_entity_poly.entity_id
_entity_poly.type
_entity_poly.pdbx_seq_one_letter_code
_entity_poly.pdbx_strand_id
1 'polypeptide(L)'
;MQLSFEKLKERLYPSAQKLAKEEILLEKIAEIEGIEIEEEEIRKQIETIQRGLQVSLEEASRIVYYNILPKMLAERVMKFLVENSKPIYKEN
;
A
#
# COMPACT_ATOMS: atom_id res chain seq x y z
N MET A 1 17.01 -14.56 25.37
CA MET A 1 16.12 -13.70 26.18
C MET A 1 14.75 -13.75 25.52
N GLN A 2 13.80 -14.50 26.07
CA GLN A 2 12.46 -14.63 25.47
C GLN A 2 11.65 -13.39 25.86
N LEU A 3 11.31 -12.54 24.90
CA LEU A 3 10.45 -11.39 25.13
C LEU A 3 9.05 -11.92 25.48
N SER A 4 8.44 -11.46 26.57
CA SER A 4 7.05 -11.83 26.86
C SER A 4 6.12 -11.26 25.79
N PHE A 5 4.99 -11.93 25.54
CA PHE A 5 4.00 -11.48 24.56
C PHE A 5 3.54 -10.04 24.83
N GLU A 6 3.32 -9.67 26.09
CA GLU A 6 2.94 -8.30 26.46
C GLU A 6 4.03 -7.27 26.11
N LYS A 7 5.30 -7.57 26.40
CA LYS A 7 6.42 -6.67 26.04
C LYS A 7 6.62 -6.58 24.53
N LEU A 8 6.30 -7.63 23.78
CA LEU A 8 6.31 -7.60 22.32
C LEU A 8 5.18 -6.71 21.79
N LYS A 9 3.98 -6.85 22.34
CA LYS A 9 2.80 -6.05 21.98
C LYS A 9 3.04 -4.56 22.25
N GLU A 10 3.52 -4.19 23.44
CA GLU A 10 3.84 -2.80 23.80
C GLU A 10 4.84 -2.16 22.83
N ARG A 11 5.82 -2.93 22.34
CA ARG A 11 6.82 -2.45 21.38
C ARG A 11 6.27 -2.29 19.96
N LEU A 12 5.42 -3.23 19.51
CA LEU A 12 4.90 -3.23 18.14
C LEU A 12 3.69 -2.30 17.97
N TYR A 13 2.92 -2.07 19.03
CA TYR A 13 1.67 -1.31 18.97
C TYR A 13 1.84 0.11 18.40
N PRO A 14 2.84 0.91 18.80
CA PRO A 14 3.02 2.26 18.23
C PRO A 14 3.27 2.25 16.72
N SER A 15 4.11 1.32 16.25
CA SER A 15 4.41 1.17 14.83
C SER A 15 3.18 0.70 14.04
N ALA A 16 2.45 -0.28 14.56
CA ALA A 16 1.21 -0.76 13.95
C ALA A 16 0.14 0.33 13.90
N GLN A 17 -0.01 1.12 14.97
CA GLN A 17 -0.94 2.24 15.00
C GLN A 17 -0.57 3.32 13.97
N LYS A 18 0.72 3.63 13.83
CA LYS A 18 1.21 4.59 12.84
C LYS A 18 0.89 4.11 11.42
N LEU A 19 1.21 2.85 11.10
CA LEU A 19 0.90 2.24 9.81
C LEU A 19 -0.59 2.29 9.49
N ALA A 20 -1.46 1.88 10.43
CA ALA A 20 -2.91 1.92 10.22
C ALA A 20 -3.43 3.34 9.94
N LYS A 21 -2.90 4.35 10.64
CA LYS A 21 -3.26 5.75 10.39
C LYS A 21 -2.81 6.23 9.02
N GLU A 22 -1.60 5.85 8.60
CA GLU A 22 -1.07 6.19 7.27
C GLU A 22 -1.91 5.55 6.17
N GLU A 23 -2.25 4.26 6.28
CA GLU A 23 -3.10 3.54 5.32
C GLU A 23 -4.47 4.20 5.18
N ILE A 24 -5.15 4.47 6.29
CA ILE A 24 -6.47 5.13 6.29
C ILE A 24 -6.38 6.53 5.66
N LEU A 25 -5.32 7.29 5.97
CA LEU A 25 -5.15 8.63 5.43
C LEU A 25 -4.98 8.60 3.90
N LEU A 26 -4.12 7.72 3.40
CA LEU A 26 -3.88 7.60 1.96
C LEU A 26 -5.13 7.14 1.21
N GLU A 27 -5.88 6.18 1.78
CA GLU A 27 -7.16 5.74 1.23
C GLU A 27 -8.16 6.89 1.14
N LYS A 28 -8.27 7.73 2.18
CA LYS A 28 -9.17 8.89 2.15
C LYS A 28 -8.74 9.98 1.19
N ILE A 29 -7.45 10.20 1.01
CA ILE A 29 -6.98 11.13 -0.03
C ILE A 29 -7.35 10.59 -1.41
N ALA A 30 -7.15 9.29 -1.68
CA ALA A 30 -7.53 8.69 -2.95
C ALA A 30 -9.02 8.87 -3.26
N GLU A 31 -9.88 8.63 -2.27
CA GLU A 31 -11.33 8.80 -2.40
C GLU A 31 -11.73 10.25 -2.71
N ILE A 32 -11.16 11.22 -1.97
CA ILE A 32 -11.50 12.64 -2.12
C ILE A 32 -11.03 13.20 -3.47
N GLU A 33 -9.83 12.79 -3.91
CA GLU A 33 -9.19 13.31 -5.12
C GLU A 33 -9.53 12.47 -6.37
N GLY A 34 -10.34 11.40 -6.24
CA GLY A 34 -10.72 10.54 -7.35
C GLY A 34 -9.54 9.77 -7.96
N ILE A 35 -8.57 9.39 -7.14
CA ILE A 35 -7.41 8.61 -7.57
C ILE A 35 -7.80 7.13 -7.58
N GLU A 36 -7.83 6.52 -8.75
CA GLU A 36 -8.23 5.12 -8.92
C GLU A 36 -7.15 4.32 -9.67
N ILE A 37 -7.29 2.99 -9.69
CA ILE A 37 -6.50 2.08 -10.52
C ILE A 37 -7.44 1.47 -11.56
N GLU A 38 -7.10 1.70 -12.83
CA GLU A 38 -7.88 1.19 -13.96
C GLU A 38 -7.97 -0.33 -13.96
N GLU A 39 -9.12 -0.87 -14.33
CA GLU A 39 -9.37 -2.32 -14.37
C GLU A 39 -8.35 -3.07 -15.25
N GLU A 40 -7.93 -2.45 -16.36
CA GLU A 40 -6.93 -3.00 -17.26
C GLU A 40 -5.57 -3.18 -16.58
N GLU A 41 -5.20 -2.27 -15.67
CA GLU A 41 -3.96 -2.37 -14.92
C GLU A 41 -4.04 -3.47 -13.85
N ILE A 42 -5.21 -3.61 -13.21
CA ILE A 42 -5.50 -4.70 -12.29
C ILE A 42 -5.36 -6.05 -13.02
N ARG A 43 -5.95 -6.19 -14.21
CA ARG A 43 -5.85 -7.42 -15.03
C ARG A 43 -4.40 -7.75 -15.36
N LYS A 44 -3.61 -6.78 -15.80
CA LYS A 44 -2.17 -6.98 -16.10
C LYS A 44 -1.39 -7.44 -14.88
N GLN A 45 -1.70 -6.93 -13.69
CA GLN A 45 -1.05 -7.38 -12.46
C GLN A 45 -1.44 -8.81 -12.10
N ILE A 46 -2.71 -9.18 -12.26
CA ILE A 46 -3.18 -10.56 -12.03
C ILE A 46 -2.44 -11.52 -12.96
N GLU A 47 -2.35 -11.23 -14.26
CA GLU A 47 -1.62 -12.06 -15.22
C GLU A 47 -0.12 -12.14 -14.89
N THR A 48 0.46 -11.05 -14.40
CA THR A 48 1.87 -11.01 -14.00
C THR A 48 2.13 -11.90 -12.80
N ILE A 49 1.28 -11.82 -11.77
CA ILE A 49 1.37 -12.67 -10.57
C ILE A 49 1.10 -14.13 -10.91
N GLN A 50 0.07 -14.40 -11.70
CA GLN A 50 -0.28 -15.76 -12.12
C GLN A 50 0.89 -16.44 -12.85
N ARG A 51 1.50 -15.75 -13.82
CA ARG A 51 2.65 -16.27 -14.56
C ARG A 51 3.92 -16.37 -13.71
N GLY A 52 4.18 -15.36 -12.89
CA GLY A 52 5.39 -15.27 -12.08
C GLY A 52 5.44 -16.29 -10.93
N LEU A 53 4.29 -16.57 -10.31
CA LEU A 53 4.20 -17.51 -9.18
C LEU A 53 3.64 -18.88 -9.56
N GLN A 54 3.19 -19.07 -10.81
CA GLN A 54 2.57 -20.30 -11.30
C GLN A 54 1.37 -20.76 -10.45
N VAL A 55 0.59 -19.81 -9.96
CA VAL A 55 -0.60 -20.05 -9.14
C VAL A 55 -1.89 -20.02 -9.98
N SER A 56 -3.00 -20.42 -9.38
CA SER A 56 -4.32 -20.29 -10.02
C SER A 56 -4.70 -18.82 -10.25
N LEU A 57 -5.58 -18.56 -11.22
CA LEU A 57 -6.13 -17.22 -11.46
C LEU A 57 -6.79 -16.65 -10.20
N GLU A 58 -7.52 -17.48 -9.45
CA GLU A 58 -8.18 -17.08 -8.22
C GLU A 58 -7.17 -16.64 -7.16
N GLU A 59 -6.09 -17.40 -6.97
CA GLU A 59 -5.04 -17.07 -6.01
C GLU A 59 -4.26 -15.82 -6.42
N ALA A 60 -3.91 -15.68 -7.70
CA ALA A 60 -3.31 -14.47 -8.24
C ALA A 60 -4.20 -13.25 -8.01
N SER A 61 -5.51 -13.39 -8.25
CA SER A 61 -6.49 -12.32 -8.01
C SER A 61 -6.51 -11.91 -6.55
N ARG A 62 -6.58 -12.86 -5.61
CA ARG A 62 -6.54 -12.56 -4.16
C ARG A 62 -5.25 -11.83 -3.78
N ILE A 63 -4.10 -12.27 -4.29
CA ILE A 63 -2.82 -11.61 -4.01
C ILE A 63 -2.87 -10.16 -4.48
N VAL A 64 -3.32 -9.92 -5.72
CA VAL A 64 -3.40 -8.57 -6.29
C VAL A 64 -4.33 -7.69 -5.46
N TYR A 65 -5.58 -8.11 -5.25
CA TYR A 65 -6.58 -7.29 -4.56
C TYR A 65 -6.19 -6.97 -3.10
N TYR A 66 -5.65 -7.94 -2.36
CA TYR A 66 -5.37 -7.73 -0.93
C TYR A 66 -3.97 -7.19 -0.61
N ASN A 67 -2.99 -7.35 -1.51
CA ASN A 67 -1.60 -7.01 -1.19
C ASN A 67 -1.00 -5.98 -2.13
N ILE A 68 -1.41 -5.96 -3.39
CA ILE A 68 -0.76 -5.15 -4.43
C ILE A 68 -1.55 -3.88 -4.70
N LEU A 69 -2.87 -3.97 -4.90
CA LEU A 69 -3.70 -2.80 -5.15
C LEU A 69 -3.60 -1.73 -4.06
N PRO A 70 -3.65 -2.06 -2.76
CA PRO A 70 -3.47 -1.04 -1.71
C PRO A 70 -2.14 -0.29 -1.83
N LYS A 71 -1.05 -1.00 -2.20
CA LYS A 71 0.28 -0.40 -2.38
C LYS A 71 0.34 0.47 -3.63
N MET A 72 -0.21 0.00 -4.74
CA MET A 72 -0.28 0.79 -5.97
C MET A 72 -1.08 2.08 -5.78
N LEU A 73 -2.18 2.02 -5.03
CA LEU A 73 -3.00 3.18 -4.73
C LEU A 73 -2.22 4.17 -3.85
N ALA A 74 -1.60 3.67 -2.77
CA ALA A 74 -0.73 4.46 -1.91
C ALA A 74 0.39 5.16 -2.70
N GLU A 75 1.04 4.47 -3.64
CA GLU A 75 2.07 5.06 -4.50
C GLU A 75 1.53 6.19 -5.39
N ARG A 76 0.34 6.04 -5.96
CA ARG A 76 -0.30 7.11 -6.76
C ARG A 76 -0.65 8.32 -5.91
N VAL A 77 -1.23 8.10 -4.73
CA VAL A 77 -1.52 9.16 -3.76
C VAL A 77 -0.26 9.89 -3.36
N MET A 78 0.83 9.16 -3.09
CA MET A 78 2.12 9.78 -2.74
C MET A 78 2.68 10.62 -3.89
N LYS A 79 2.59 10.15 -5.14
CA LYS A 79 2.98 10.95 -6.32
C LYS A 79 2.16 12.22 -6.42
N PHE A 80 0.83 12.11 -6.30
CA PHE A 80 -0.07 13.25 -6.28
C PHE A 80 0.33 14.28 -5.21
N LEU A 81 0.60 13.82 -3.98
CA LEU A 81 1.02 14.70 -2.89
C LEU A 81 2.34 15.41 -3.20
N VAL A 82 3.32 14.70 -3.76
CA VAL A 82 4.63 15.28 -4.13
C VAL A 82 4.46 16.33 -5.22
N GLU A 83 3.70 16.03 -6.28
CA GLU A 83 3.42 16.93 -7.40
C GLU A 83 2.68 18.21 -6.96
N ASN A 84 1.84 18.11 -5.93
CA ASN A 84 1.10 19.24 -5.37
C ASN A 84 1.79 19.90 -4.17
N SER A 85 2.96 19.39 -3.75
CA SER A 85 3.73 19.96 -2.65
C SER A 85 4.60 21.14 -3.09
N LYS A 86 5.06 21.93 -2.12
CA LYS A 86 6.11 22.94 -2.33
C LYS A 86 7.44 22.40 -1.76
N PRO A 87 8.25 21.68 -2.55
CA PRO A 87 9.48 21.09 -2.05
C PRO A 87 10.48 22.16 -1.65
N ILE A 88 11.15 21.94 -0.52
CA ILE A 88 12.28 22.77 -0.07
C ILE A 88 13.55 21.97 -0.36
N TYR A 89 14.33 22.41 -1.34
CA TYR A 89 15.62 21.81 -1.66
C TYR A 89 16.69 22.38 -0.73
N LYS A 90 17.42 21.52 -0.03
CA LYS A 90 18.64 21.90 0.69
C LYS A 90 19.83 21.62 -0.21
N GLU A 91 20.68 22.63 -0.43
CA GLU A 91 21.99 22.42 -1.06
C GLU A 91 22.85 21.56 -0.12
N ASN A 92 23.52 20.54 -0.69
CA ASN A 92 24.45 19.66 0.02
C ASN A 92 25.82 20.31 0.18
#